data_AF-A0A2I1HQ65-F1
#
_entry.id   AF-A0A2I1HQ65-F1
#
_cell.length_a   1.000
_cell.length_b   1.000
_cell.length_c   1.000
_cell.angle_alpha   90.00
_cell.angle_beta   90.00
_cell.angle_gamma   90.00
#
_symmetry.space_group_name_H-M   'P 1'
#
loop_
_entity.id
_entity.type
_entity.pdbx_description
1 polymer ?
#
loop_
_entity_poly.entity_id
_entity_poly.type
_entity_poly.pdbx_seq_one_letter_code
_entity_poly.pdbx_strand_id
1 'polypeptide(L)'
;MASTAIGVRFLDKLQTIVDYRSTRRVLELIWVATGIAIHIYAKIKNIGIEEIPTGPTDQNICVKAWYFYYQYFTIWKSHLIGIRIGNYELQRDSLTAFAPLFPAAGKNNYTTSVVHFLSILKKYPNLERKLQYCASINLARK
;
A
#
# COMPACT_ATOMS: atom_id res chain seq x y z
N MET A 1 -17.01 -17.54 -15.86
CA MET A 1 -17.84 -16.31 -15.87
C MET A 1 -18.44 -15.93 -14.51
N ALA A 2 -18.31 -16.73 -13.44
CA ALA A 2 -18.88 -16.38 -12.11
C ALA A 2 -18.01 -15.46 -11.23
N SER A 3 -16.67 -15.50 -11.38
CA SER A 3 -15.73 -14.72 -10.55
C SER A 3 -15.83 -13.20 -10.82
N THR A 4 -16.04 -12.80 -12.07
CA THR A 4 -16.14 -11.39 -12.49
C THR A 4 -17.39 -10.71 -11.92
N ALA A 5 -18.51 -11.44 -11.82
CA ALA A 5 -19.78 -10.90 -11.30
C ALA A 5 -19.73 -10.60 -9.80
N ILE A 6 -18.94 -11.35 -9.02
CA ILE A 6 -18.78 -11.15 -7.58
C ILE A 6 -17.83 -9.98 -7.30
N GLY A 7 -16.74 -9.85 -8.06
CA GLY A 7 -15.80 -8.73 -7.94
C GLY A 7 -16.43 -7.37 -8.26
N VAL A 8 -17.24 -7.30 -9.33
CA VAL A 8 -17.96 -6.07 -9.72
C VAL A 8 -18.98 -5.65 -8.65
N ARG A 9 -19.78 -6.59 -8.10
CA ARG A 9 -20.72 -6.29 -7.00
C ARG A 9 -20.03 -5.83 -5.71
N PHE A 10 -18.81 -6.31 -5.43
CA PHE A 10 -18.05 -5.88 -4.25
C PHE A 10 -17.52 -4.45 -4.40
N LEU A 11 -16.98 -4.11 -5.58
CA LEU A 11 -16.52 -2.76 -5.89
C LEU A 11 -17.68 -1.76 -5.92
N ASP A 12 -18.80 -2.13 -6.54
CA ASP A 12 -20.01 -1.30 -6.56
C ASP A 12 -20.57 -1.06 -5.14
N LYS A 13 -20.53 -2.06 -4.24
CA LYS A 13 -20.93 -1.91 -2.83
C LYS A 13 -19.97 -1.03 -2.03
N LEU A 14 -18.67 -1.18 -2.24
CA LEU A 14 -17.67 -0.31 -1.60
C LEU A 14 -17.82 1.15 -2.06
N GLN A 15 -18.13 1.34 -3.34
CA GLN A 15 -18.32 2.64 -3.98
C GLN A 15 -19.67 3.30 -3.62
N THR A 16 -20.68 2.52 -3.21
CA THR A 16 -21.98 3.04 -2.74
C THR A 16 -22.04 3.33 -1.24
N ILE A 17 -21.23 2.65 -0.41
CA ILE A 17 -21.26 2.79 1.05
C ILE A 17 -20.32 3.90 1.54
N VAL A 18 -19.26 4.19 0.79
CA VAL A 18 -18.29 5.25 1.07
C VAL A 18 -17.98 5.91 -0.26
N ASP A 19 -17.99 7.24 -0.34
CA ASP A 19 -17.39 7.93 -1.49
C ASP A 19 -15.87 7.68 -1.44
N TYR A 20 -15.46 6.51 -1.95
CA TYR A 20 -14.10 6.01 -1.91
C TYR A 20 -13.13 7.02 -2.49
N ARG A 21 -13.57 7.80 -3.50
CA ARG A 21 -12.78 8.88 -4.07
C ARG A 21 -12.54 9.98 -3.03
N SER A 22 -13.59 10.43 -2.35
CA SER A 22 -13.48 11.42 -1.28
C SER A 22 -12.68 10.92 -0.08
N THR A 23 -12.92 9.70 0.40
CA THR A 23 -12.14 9.10 1.51
C THR A 23 -10.67 8.95 1.15
N ARG A 24 -10.36 8.47 -0.06
CA ARG A 24 -8.98 8.43 -0.56
C ARG A 24 -8.35 9.81 -0.56
N ARG A 25 -9.08 10.84 -1.01
CA ARG A 25 -8.53 12.19 -1.08
C ARG A 25 -8.22 12.75 0.31
N VAL A 26 -9.10 12.50 1.28
CA VAL A 26 -8.87 12.88 2.69
C VAL A 26 -7.62 12.19 3.23
N LEU A 27 -7.47 10.88 3.03
CA LEU A 27 -6.29 10.15 3.49
C LEU A 27 -5.00 10.66 2.83
N GLU A 28 -5.04 11.02 1.53
CA GLU A 28 -3.90 11.64 0.84
C GLU A 28 -3.48 12.98 1.46
N LEU A 29 -4.45 13.80 1.87
CA LEU A 29 -4.17 15.08 2.53
C LEU A 29 -3.58 14.87 3.94
N ILE A 30 -4.15 13.94 4.71
CA ILE A 30 -3.63 13.58 6.04
C ILE A 30 -2.18 13.10 5.91
N TRP A 31 -1.89 12.21 4.96
CA TRP A 31 -0.53 11.73 4.71
C TRP A 31 0.47 12.84 4.41
N VAL A 32 0.11 13.80 3.54
CA VAL A 32 0.98 14.95 3.24
C VAL A 32 1.22 15.79 4.50
N ALA A 33 0.16 16.11 5.26
CA ALA A 33 0.28 16.88 6.50
C ALA A 33 1.14 16.16 7.55
N THR A 34 0.94 14.85 7.73
CA THR A 34 1.74 14.02 8.63
C THR A 34 3.21 13.98 8.20
N GLY A 35 3.49 13.84 6.90
CA GLY A 35 4.85 13.89 6.38
C GLY A 35 5.54 15.22 6.72
N ILE A 36 4.88 16.34 6.44
CA ILE A 36 5.40 17.68 6.79
C ILE A 36 5.69 17.79 8.29
N ALA A 37 4.76 17.35 9.14
CA ALA A 37 4.92 17.39 10.59
C ALA A 37 6.10 16.52 11.07
N ILE A 38 6.28 15.32 10.52
CA ILE A 38 7.40 14.42 10.82
C ILE A 38 8.74 15.07 10.42
N HIS A 39 8.81 15.66 9.23
CA HIS A 39 10.02 16.34 8.75
C HIS A 39 10.38 17.55 9.63
N ILE A 40 9.40 18.35 10.06
CA ILE A 40 9.60 19.44 11.02
C ILE A 40 10.10 18.90 12.36
N TYR A 41 9.46 17.86 12.89
CA TYR A 41 9.86 17.23 14.14
C TYR A 41 11.31 16.74 14.09
N ALA A 42 11.68 15.98 13.05
CA ALA A 42 13.03 15.47 12.86
C ALA A 42 14.07 16.61 12.81
N LYS A 43 13.75 17.71 12.12
CA LYS A 43 14.60 18.91 12.06
C LYS A 43 14.76 19.59 13.42
N ILE A 44 13.69 19.76 14.19
CA ILE A 44 13.73 20.38 15.54
C ILE A 44 14.55 19.51 16.51
N LYS A 45 14.45 18.19 16.38
CA LYS A 45 15.17 17.24 17.23
C LYS A 45 16.58 16.91 16.74
N ASN A 46 16.95 17.37 15.53
CA ASN A 46 18.22 17.08 14.88
C ASN A 46 18.52 15.57 14.78
N ILE A 47 17.51 14.80 14.34
CA ILE A 47 17.61 13.35 14.13
C ILE A 47 17.20 13.00 12.70
N GLY A 48 17.65 11.84 12.20
CA GLY A 48 17.10 11.22 11.01
C GLY A 48 15.64 10.81 11.19
N ILE A 49 14.87 10.78 10.09
CA ILE A 49 13.46 10.34 10.13
C ILE A 49 13.36 8.84 10.46
N GLU A 50 14.34 8.08 9.98
CA GLU A 50 14.58 6.66 10.24
C GLU A 50 14.92 6.35 11.70
N GLU A 51 15.34 7.35 12.49
CA GLU A 51 15.63 7.21 13.92
C GLU A 51 14.39 7.38 14.81
N ILE A 52 13.31 7.92 14.26
CA ILE A 52 12.03 8.12 14.98
C ILE A 52 11.49 6.80 15.60
N PRO A 53 11.42 5.66 14.89
CA PRO A 53 10.91 4.42 15.47
C PRO A 53 11.87 3.78 16.49
N THR A 54 13.19 4.00 16.37
CA THR A 54 14.22 3.32 17.18
C THR A 54 14.57 4.04 18.48
N GLY A 55 14.13 5.29 18.65
CA GLY A 55 14.32 6.02 19.91
C GLY A 55 13.66 5.35 21.13
N PRO A 56 13.94 5.82 22.36
CA PRO A 56 13.39 5.26 23.61
C PRO A 56 11.86 5.12 23.58
N THR A 57 11.32 3.98 24.02
CA THR A 57 9.89 3.61 23.93
C THR A 57 8.96 4.56 24.70
N ASP A 58 9.48 5.17 25.76
CA ASP A 58 8.84 6.11 26.66
C ASP A 58 8.74 7.54 26.11
N GLN A 59 9.50 7.90 25.07
CA GLN A 59 9.42 9.21 24.43
C GLN A 59 8.56 9.19 23.15
N ASN A 60 7.59 10.10 23.11
CA ASN A 60 6.82 10.50 21.93
C ASN A 60 6.11 9.36 21.17
N ILE A 61 5.41 8.49 21.89
CA ILE A 61 4.60 7.40 21.31
C ILE A 61 3.65 7.89 20.19
N CYS A 62 3.11 9.11 20.32
CA CYS A 62 2.28 9.73 19.31
C CYS A 62 3.04 9.97 18.00
N VAL A 63 4.28 10.46 18.06
CA VAL A 63 5.10 10.70 16.86
C VAL A 63 5.45 9.38 16.18
N LYS A 64 5.74 8.33 16.96
CA LYS A 64 5.96 6.98 16.43
C LYS A 64 4.73 6.43 15.73
N ALA A 65 3.55 6.57 16.33
CA ALA A 65 2.30 6.14 15.71
C ALA A 65 2.05 6.84 14.36
N TRP A 66 2.25 8.16 14.32
CA TRP A 66 2.11 8.95 13.09
C TRP A 66 3.19 8.63 12.05
N TYR A 67 4.42 8.33 12.49
CA TYR A 67 5.49 7.84 11.61
C TYR A 67 5.11 6.54 10.93
N PHE A 68 4.60 5.55 11.68
CA PHE A 68 4.14 4.30 11.08
C PHE A 68 2.96 4.50 10.14
N TYR A 69 2.00 5.37 10.50
CA TYR A 69 0.93 5.76 9.57
C TYR A 69 1.50 6.31 8.26
N TYR A 70 2.45 7.24 8.34
CA TYR A 70 3.11 7.82 7.17
C TYR A 70 3.80 6.76 6.29
N GLN A 71 4.52 5.82 6.89
CA GLN A 71 5.19 4.73 6.18
C GLN A 71 4.20 3.78 5.49
N TYR A 72 3.19 3.28 6.22
CA TYR A 72 2.19 2.37 5.65
C TYR A 72 1.38 3.01 4.52
N PHE A 73 1.03 4.29 4.69
CA PHE A 73 0.32 5.00 3.65
C PHE A 73 1.21 5.28 2.44
N THR A 74 2.52 5.50 2.63
CA THR A 74 3.48 5.61 1.52
C THR A 74 3.50 4.33 0.69
N ILE A 75 3.52 3.15 1.32
CA ILE A 75 3.43 1.85 0.64
C ILE A 75 2.12 1.74 -0.17
N TRP A 76 0.99 2.10 0.43
CA TRP A 76 -0.30 2.11 -0.25
C TRP A 76 -0.33 3.06 -1.47
N LYS A 77 0.25 4.26 -1.31
CA LYS A 77 0.36 5.25 -2.39
C LYS A 77 1.27 4.78 -3.51
N SER A 78 2.39 4.15 -3.18
CA SER A 78 3.30 3.53 -4.14
C SER A 78 2.59 2.45 -4.95
N HIS A 79 1.79 1.59 -4.31
CA HIS A 79 0.98 0.59 -5.01
C HIS A 79 0.01 1.24 -6.03
N LEU A 80 -0.73 2.27 -5.61
CA LEU A 80 -1.66 2.99 -6.48
C LEU A 80 -0.97 3.68 -7.66
N ILE A 81 0.20 4.30 -7.42
CA ILE A 81 1.01 4.94 -8.47
C ILE A 81 1.53 3.87 -9.43
N GLY A 82 2.04 2.76 -8.90
CA GLY A 82 2.51 1.62 -9.67
C GLY A 82 1.45 1.11 -10.64
N ILE A 83 0.21 0.94 -10.18
CA ILE A 83 -0.93 0.58 -11.06
C ILE A 83 -1.16 1.64 -12.14
N ARG A 84 -1.15 2.92 -11.75
CA ARG A 84 -1.45 4.02 -12.68
C ARG A 84 -0.42 4.15 -13.82
N ILE A 85 0.86 3.92 -13.53
CA ILE A 85 1.95 4.06 -14.50
C ILE A 85 2.37 2.72 -15.12
N GLY A 86 1.75 1.60 -14.70
CA GLY A 86 2.12 0.27 -15.15
C GLY A 86 3.50 -0.19 -14.69
N ASN A 87 4.04 0.34 -13.60
CA ASN A 87 5.34 -0.06 -13.07
C ASN A 87 5.20 -1.33 -12.21
N TYR A 88 5.61 -2.46 -12.79
CA TYR A 88 5.54 -3.78 -12.15
C TYR A 88 6.31 -3.85 -10.83
N GLU A 89 7.54 -3.34 -10.78
CA GLU A 89 8.39 -3.43 -9.59
C GLU A 89 7.75 -2.68 -8.42
N LEU A 90 7.29 -1.46 -8.67
CA LEU A 90 6.59 -0.65 -7.68
C LEU A 90 5.31 -1.34 -7.19
N GLN A 91 4.57 -2.01 -8.07
CA GLN A 91 3.37 -2.78 -7.69
C GLN A 91 3.74 -3.98 -6.81
N ARG A 92 4.70 -4.80 -7.24
CA ARG A 92 5.15 -6.02 -6.56
C ARG A 92 5.71 -5.70 -5.18
N ASP A 93 6.59 -4.72 -5.10
CA ASP A 93 7.29 -4.37 -3.86
C ASP A 93 6.30 -3.76 -2.86
N SER A 94 5.39 -2.89 -3.32
CA SER A 94 4.35 -2.34 -2.47
C SER A 94 3.36 -3.41 -2.00
N LEU A 95 2.99 -4.36 -2.86
CA LEU A 95 2.10 -5.47 -2.51
C LEU A 95 2.75 -6.40 -1.46
N THR A 96 4.04 -6.67 -1.63
CA THR A 96 4.83 -7.48 -0.70
C THR A 96 4.91 -6.82 0.67
N ALA A 97 5.20 -5.52 0.70
CA ALA A 97 5.29 -4.75 1.95
C ALA A 97 3.92 -4.62 2.66
N PHE A 98 2.81 -4.61 1.93
CA PHE A 98 1.46 -4.51 2.50
C PHE A 98 0.87 -5.86 2.94
N ALA A 99 1.36 -6.99 2.40
CA ALA A 99 0.81 -8.32 2.66
C ALA A 99 0.66 -8.69 4.15
N PRO A 100 1.59 -8.30 5.06
CA PRO A 100 1.46 -8.56 6.49
C PRO A 100 0.32 -7.80 7.18
N LEU A 101 -0.30 -6.81 6.53
CA LEU A 101 -1.39 -6.01 7.10
C LEU A 101 -2.78 -6.62 6.87
N PHE A 102 -2.94 -7.49 5.86
CA PHE A 102 -4.23 -8.12 5.57
C PHE A 102 -4.81 -8.94 6.74
N PRO A 103 -4.01 -9.66 7.57
CA PRO A 103 -4.52 -10.37 8.74
C PRO A 103 -5.21 -9.45 9.75
N ALA A 104 -4.68 -8.24 9.95
CA ALA A 104 -5.28 -7.24 10.85
C ALA A 104 -6.67 -6.79 10.40
N ALA A 105 -6.97 -6.91 9.08
CA ALA A 105 -8.29 -6.64 8.51
C ALA A 105 -9.16 -7.91 8.37
N GLY A 106 -8.75 -9.05 8.93
CA GLY A 106 -9.45 -10.34 8.79
C GLY A 106 -9.35 -10.95 7.39
N LYS A 107 -8.35 -10.55 6.58
CA LYS A 107 -8.14 -10.99 5.19
C LYS A 107 -6.92 -11.91 5.04
N ASN A 108 -6.81 -12.93 5.90
CA ASN A 108 -5.69 -13.89 5.88
C ASN A 108 -5.47 -14.54 4.51
N ASN A 109 -6.56 -14.83 3.79
CA ASN A 109 -6.51 -15.37 2.43
C ASN A 109 -5.76 -14.47 1.43
N TYR A 110 -5.75 -13.15 1.65
CA TYR A 110 -5.04 -12.22 0.78
C TYR A 110 -3.53 -12.31 1.02
N THR A 111 -3.09 -12.41 2.28
CA THR A 111 -1.68 -12.68 2.61
C THR A 111 -1.21 -13.98 1.96
N THR A 112 -1.99 -15.07 2.11
CA THR A 112 -1.67 -16.36 1.47
C THR A 112 -1.57 -16.23 -0.05
N SER A 113 -2.48 -15.48 -0.67
CA SER A 113 -2.47 -15.25 -2.11
C SER A 113 -1.22 -14.49 -2.57
N VAL A 114 -0.80 -13.46 -1.82
CA VAL A 114 0.44 -12.74 -2.13
C VAL A 114 1.66 -13.65 -1.98
N VAL A 115 1.76 -14.42 -0.91
CA VAL A 115 2.87 -15.38 -0.70
C VAL A 115 2.92 -16.40 -1.84
N HIS A 116 1.77 -16.95 -2.24
CA HIS A 116 1.68 -17.88 -3.35
C HIS A 116 2.10 -17.25 -4.68
N PHE A 117 1.64 -16.03 -4.96
CA PHE A 117 2.04 -15.26 -6.14
C PHE A 117 3.56 -15.05 -6.19
N LEU A 118 4.17 -14.58 -5.10
CA LEU A 118 5.62 -14.36 -5.02
C LEU A 118 6.41 -15.67 -5.18
N SER A 119 5.89 -16.78 -4.63
CA SER A 119 6.48 -18.11 -4.80
C SER A 119 6.49 -18.56 -6.27
N ILE A 120 5.40 -18.32 -7.01
CA ILE A 120 5.32 -18.58 -8.45
C ILE A 120 6.38 -17.77 -9.20
N LEU A 121 6.49 -16.47 -8.91
CA LEU A 121 7.47 -15.60 -9.57
C LEU A 121 8.90 -16.07 -9.34
N LYS A 122 9.23 -16.40 -8.09
CA LYS A 122 10.53 -16.97 -7.71
C LYS A 122 10.82 -18.27 -8.45
N LYS A 123 9.81 -19.13 -8.64
CA LYS A 123 9.94 -20.39 -9.37
C LYS A 123 10.09 -20.21 -10.88
N TYR A 124 9.51 -19.14 -11.44
CA TYR A 124 9.47 -18.89 -12.88
C TYR A 124 9.98 -17.49 -13.22
N PRO A 125 11.31 -17.23 -13.20
CA PRO A 125 11.87 -15.90 -13.43
C PRO A 125 11.58 -15.36 -14.84
N ASN A 126 11.38 -16.23 -15.83
CA ASN A 126 10.96 -15.82 -17.18
C ASN A 126 9.52 -15.26 -17.21
N LEU A 127 8.65 -15.73 -16.30
CA LEU A 127 7.31 -15.15 -16.13
C LEU A 127 7.40 -13.75 -15.53
N GLU A 128 8.21 -13.58 -14.48
CA GLU A 128 8.45 -12.27 -13.87
C GLU A 128 9.02 -11.26 -14.89
N ARG A 129 10.01 -11.66 -15.69
CA ARG A 129 10.55 -10.82 -16.77
C ARG A 129 9.44 -10.38 -17.73
N LYS A 130 8.53 -11.28 -18.11
CA LYS A 130 7.39 -10.91 -18.98
C LYS A 130 6.45 -9.91 -18.29
N LEU A 131 6.17 -10.10 -17.00
CA LEU A 131 5.33 -9.20 -16.22
C LEU A 131 5.93 -7.79 -16.07
N GLN A 132 7.26 -7.66 -16.07
CA GLN A 132 7.92 -6.35 -16.12
C GLN A 132 7.58 -5.54 -17.39
N TYR A 133 7.32 -6.22 -18.51
CA TYR A 133 6.93 -5.58 -19.78
C TYR A 133 5.41 -5.48 -19.99
N CYS A 134 4.64 -6.23 -19.20
CA CYS A 134 3.18 -6.13 -19.20
C CYS A 134 2.76 -5.07 -18.19
N ALA A 135 2.49 -3.85 -18.64
CA ALA A 135 1.78 -2.87 -17.82
C ALA A 135 0.52 -3.53 -17.23
N SER A 136 0.18 -3.22 -15.98
CA SER A 136 -1.08 -3.66 -15.38
C SER A 136 -2.25 -3.17 -16.23
N ILE A 137 -2.73 -4.04 -17.13
CA ILE A 137 -3.82 -3.72 -18.04
C ILE A 137 -5.06 -3.59 -17.16
N ASN A 138 -5.65 -2.40 -17.14
CA ASN A 138 -6.94 -2.22 -16.49
C ASN A 138 -8.00 -2.92 -17.35
N LEU A 139 -8.28 -4.19 -17.03
CA LEU A 139 -9.27 -5.02 -17.73
C LEU A 139 -10.70 -4.45 -17.69
N ALA A 140 -10.94 -3.43 -16.85
CA ALA A 140 -12.22 -2.73 -16.74
C ALA A 140 -12.29 -1.41 -17.56
N ARG A 141 -11.21 -1.02 -18.24
CA ARG A 141 -11.22 0.14 -19.12
C ARG A 141 -11.75 -0.30 -20.49
N LYS A 142 -13.06 -0.10 -20.71
CA LYS A 142 -13.64 -0.08 -22.06
C LYS A 142 -13.06 1.07 -22.87
#